data_AF-A0AAP9E0T3-F1
#
_entry.id   AF-A0AAP9E0T3-F1
#
_cell.length_a   1.000
_cell.length_b   1.000
_cell.length_c   1.000
_cell.angle_alpha   90.00
_cell.angle_beta   90.00
_cell.angle_gamma   90.00
#
_symmetry.space_group_name_H-M   'P 1'
#
loop_
_entity.id
_entity.type
_entity.pdbx_description
1 polymer ?
#
loop_
_entity_poly.entity_id
_entity_poly.type
_entity_poly.pdbx_seq_one_letter_code
_entity_poly.pdbx_strand_id
1 'polypeptide(L)'
;MVMFKNTAAFANTSEVDATGYGKLTGTLSGKSYKTTVSQNRDNAYLTVGGTIQDINGNTLVQQQEIRSSRGSTNLSGSWNALPSKAYAIYGAHGVQGGNTYGAKAVYTYTHV
;
A
#
# COMPACT_ATOMS: atom_id res chain seq x y z
N MET A 1 -1.55 -31.99 -8.32
CA MET A 1 -0.33 -31.19 -8.60
C MET A 1 -0.73 -29.73 -8.65
N VAL A 2 -0.45 -28.96 -7.60
CA VAL A 2 -0.80 -27.53 -7.56
C VAL A 2 0.36 -26.77 -8.20
N MET A 3 0.15 -26.24 -9.41
CA MET A 3 1.10 -25.33 -10.05
C MET A 3 1.08 -24.01 -9.28
N PHE A 4 2.17 -23.71 -8.57
CA PHE A 4 2.45 -22.36 -8.11
C PHE A 4 2.92 -21.56 -9.32
N LYS A 5 2.04 -20.70 -9.86
CA LYS A 5 2.46 -19.62 -10.76
C LYS A 5 3.35 -18.68 -9.95
N ASN A 6 4.67 -18.81 -10.12
CA ASN A 6 5.64 -17.84 -9.63
C ASN A 6 5.84 -16.79 -10.73
N THR A 7 4.80 -16.01 -10.97
CA THR A 7 4.87 -14.80 -11.77
C THR A 7 5.75 -13.84 -10.98
N ALA A 8 6.87 -13.42 -11.56
CA ALA A 8 7.76 -12.46 -10.92
C ALA A 8 7.01 -11.15 -10.73
N ALA A 9 6.38 -10.98 -9.57
CA ALA A 9 5.70 -9.75 -9.19
C ALA A 9 6.79 -8.70 -8.97
N PHE A 10 7.08 -7.90 -10.00
CA PHE A 10 8.00 -6.78 -9.86
C PHE A 10 7.47 -5.86 -8.76
N ALA A 11 8.33 -5.54 -7.80
CA ALA A 11 7.99 -4.57 -6.77
C ALA A 11 7.75 -3.21 -7.43
N ASN A 12 6.66 -2.55 -7.07
CA ASN A 12 6.33 -1.23 -7.55
C ASN A 12 6.41 -0.25 -6.39
N THR A 13 7.20 0.80 -6.59
CA THR A 13 7.43 1.87 -5.61
C THR A 13 6.97 3.19 -6.21
N SER A 14 6.26 3.99 -5.41
CA SER A 14 5.81 5.32 -5.77
C SER A 14 6.09 6.28 -4.62
N GLU A 15 6.48 7.50 -4.93
CA GLU A 15 6.86 8.50 -3.94
C GLU A 15 6.35 9.90 -4.31
N VAL A 16 6.08 10.70 -3.28
CA VAL A 16 5.68 12.10 -3.42
C VAL A 16 6.17 12.91 -2.23
N ASP A 17 6.46 14.18 -2.45
CA ASP A 17 6.68 15.11 -1.35
C ASP A 17 5.35 15.37 -0.62
N ALA A 18 5.40 15.18 0.70
CA ALA A 18 4.30 15.36 1.62
C ALA A 18 4.68 16.45 2.62
N THR A 19 4.22 17.68 2.37
CA THR A 19 4.46 18.85 3.23
C THR A 19 4.22 18.50 4.70
N GLY A 20 5.21 18.75 5.56
CA GLY A 20 5.16 18.42 7.00
C GLY A 20 5.53 16.97 7.37
N TYR A 21 5.46 16.04 6.42
CA TYR A 21 5.82 14.63 6.58
C TYR A 21 7.11 14.24 5.82
N GLY A 22 7.65 15.18 5.04
CA GLY A 22 8.83 14.98 4.20
C GLY A 22 8.48 14.17 2.96
N LYS A 23 9.10 13.01 2.71
CA LYS A 23 8.78 12.19 1.54
C LYS A 23 7.88 11.01 1.92
N LEU A 24 6.71 10.91 1.31
CA LEU A 24 5.81 9.73 1.41
C LEU A 24 6.19 8.73 0.32
N THR A 25 6.50 7.50 0.73
CA THR A 25 6.84 6.39 -0.18
C THR A 25 5.93 5.21 0.09
N GLY A 26 5.29 4.70 -0.96
CA GLY A 26 4.53 3.47 -0.98
C GLY A 26 5.27 2.41 -1.78
N THR A 27 5.24 1.16 -1.35
CA THR A 27 5.80 0.03 -2.08
C THR A 27 4.88 -1.18 -1.97
N LEU A 28 4.63 -1.84 -3.10
CA LEU A 28 3.98 -3.14 -3.19
C LEU A 28 4.92 -4.15 -3.84
N SER A 29 5.02 -5.34 -3.27
CA SER A 29 5.78 -6.46 -3.82
C SER A 29 4.97 -7.74 -3.63
N GLY A 30 4.27 -8.18 -4.67
CA GLY A 30 3.18 -9.15 -4.54
C GLY A 30 2.16 -8.68 -3.49
N LYS A 31 1.90 -9.52 -2.48
CA LYS A 31 0.97 -9.22 -1.39
C LYS A 31 1.56 -8.36 -0.26
N SER A 32 2.88 -8.14 -0.26
CA SER A 32 3.57 -7.37 0.77
C SER A 32 3.51 -5.88 0.46
N TYR A 33 3.23 -5.06 1.48
CA TYR A 33 3.16 -3.61 1.36
C TYR A 33 4.11 -2.93 2.35
N LYS A 34 4.53 -1.71 1.99
CA LYS A 34 5.23 -0.79 2.86
C LYS A 34 4.81 0.65 2.54
N THR A 35 4.48 1.42 3.58
CA THR A 35 4.21 2.86 3.53
C THR A 35 5.17 3.52 4.50
N THR A 36 5.95 4.50 4.04
CA THR A 36 6.88 5.25 4.89
C THR A 36 6.77 6.74 4.65
N VAL A 37 7.04 7.51 5.70
CA VAL A 37 7.32 8.95 5.60
C VAL A 37 8.67 9.23 6.25
N SER A 38 9.40 10.24 5.79
CA SER A 38 10.69 10.57 6.39
C SER A 38 10.56 11.24 7.77
N GLN A 39 9.40 11.82 8.09
CA GLN A 39 9.09 12.37 9.42
C GLN A 39 7.57 12.39 9.68
N ASN A 40 7.16 12.35 10.95
CA ASN A 40 5.75 12.42 11.33
C ASN A 40 5.55 13.19 12.65
N ARG A 41 6.05 14.44 12.69
CA ARG A 41 5.94 15.30 13.89
C ARG A 41 4.51 15.74 14.20
N ASP A 42 3.62 15.68 13.22
CA ASP A 42 2.22 16.07 13.34
C ASP A 42 1.32 14.94 13.88
N ASN A 43 1.92 13.85 14.36
CA ASN A 43 1.25 12.72 15.01
C ASN A 43 0.14 12.08 14.15
N ALA A 44 0.34 12.07 12.83
CA ALA A 44 -0.57 11.51 11.84
C ALA A 44 -0.50 9.98 11.81
N TYR A 45 -1.48 9.35 11.19
CA TYR A 45 -1.46 7.93 10.85
C TYR A 45 -0.84 7.73 9.47
N LEU A 46 -0.08 6.64 9.31
CA LEU A 46 0.14 6.05 7.99
C LEU A 46 -0.98 5.09 7.68
N THR A 47 -1.40 5.03 6.42
CA THR A 47 -2.45 4.12 5.98
C THR A 47 -2.03 3.32 4.76
N VAL A 48 -2.64 2.15 4.61
CA VAL A 48 -2.62 1.40 3.37
C VAL A 48 -4.00 0.76 3.15
N GLY A 49 -4.48 0.83 1.91
CA GLY A 49 -5.67 0.13 1.45
C GLY A 49 -5.45 -0.33 0.01
N GLY A 50 -6.37 -1.09 -0.55
CA GLY A 50 -6.17 -1.59 -1.91
C GLY A 50 -7.22 -2.54 -2.42
N THR A 51 -7.02 -3.00 -3.65
CA THR A 51 -7.88 -3.97 -4.32
C THR A 51 -7.06 -5.03 -5.03
N ILE A 52 -7.54 -6.27 -4.99
CA ILE A 52 -7.01 -7.38 -5.79
C ILE A 52 -8.01 -7.62 -6.91
N GLN A 53 -7.54 -7.59 -8.16
CA GLN A 53 -8.36 -7.73 -9.36
C GLN A 53 -7.98 -8.96 -10.18
N ASP A 54 -8.95 -9.49 -10.93
CA ASP A 54 -8.71 -10.49 -11.97
C ASP A 54 -8.15 -9.85 -13.26
N ILE A 55 -7.84 -10.68 -14.26
CA ILE A 55 -7.30 -10.24 -15.56
C ILE A 55 -8.27 -9.36 -16.35
N ASN A 56 -9.56 -9.40 -16.04
CA ASN A 56 -10.60 -8.59 -16.67
C ASN A 56 -10.85 -7.28 -15.91
N GLY A 57 -10.13 -7.02 -14.82
CA GLY A 57 -10.30 -5.84 -13.97
C GLY A 57 -11.40 -5.95 -12.92
N ASN A 58 -12.02 -7.13 -12.73
CA ASN A 58 -13.03 -7.31 -11.69
C ASN A 58 -12.36 -7.37 -10.32
N THR A 59 -12.86 -6.59 -9.37
CA THR A 59 -12.42 -6.66 -7.96
C THR A 59 -12.81 -7.99 -7.35
N LEU A 60 -11.80 -8.80 -7.01
CA LEU A 60 -11.97 -10.05 -6.27
C LEU A 60 -11.97 -9.81 -4.76
N VAL A 61 -11.12 -8.89 -4.29
CA VAL A 61 -10.98 -8.54 -2.88
C VAL A 61 -10.78 -7.05 -2.74
N GLN A 62 -11.52 -6.43 -1.83
CA GLN A 62 -11.24 -5.09 -1.34
C GLN A 62 -10.56 -5.19 0.03
N GLN A 63 -9.36 -4.65 0.13
CA GLN A 63 -8.59 -4.65 1.37
C GLN A 63 -9.08 -3.51 2.24
N GLN A 64 -9.46 -3.84 3.48
CA GLN A 64 -9.78 -2.83 4.47
C GLN A 64 -8.57 -1.92 4.70
N GLU A 65 -8.82 -0.63 4.92
CA GLU A 65 -7.75 0.30 5.29
C GLU A 65 -7.10 -0.13 6.60
N ILE A 66 -5.79 -0.32 6.57
CA ILE A 66 -4.95 -0.58 7.73
C ILE A 66 -4.26 0.73 8.10
N ARG A 67 -4.19 1.02 9.41
CA ARG A 67 -3.54 2.21 9.96
C ARG A 67 -2.39 1.83 10.88
N SER A 68 -1.33 2.64 10.87
CA SER A 68 -0.26 2.56 11.88
C SER A 68 -0.73 3.11 13.22
N SER A 69 0.11 2.99 14.25
CA SER A 69 0.03 3.89 15.41
C SER A 69 0.27 5.35 14.99
N ARG A 70 -0.27 6.31 15.74
CA ARG A 70 -0.02 7.74 15.50
C ARG A 70 1.47 8.07 15.63
N GLY A 71 1.96 8.96 14.78
CA GLY A 71 3.36 9.41 14.78
C GLY A 71 4.34 8.39 14.19
N SER A 72 3.89 7.23 13.72
CA SER A 72 4.76 6.26 13.06
C SER A 72 5.30 6.81 11.74
N THR A 73 6.54 6.46 11.42
CA THR A 73 7.19 6.76 10.12
C THR A 73 7.22 5.55 9.19
N ASN A 74 6.77 4.38 9.65
CA ASN A 74 6.74 3.15 8.87
C ASN A 74 5.49 2.32 9.19
N LEU A 75 4.85 1.82 8.15
CA LEU A 75 3.77 0.84 8.18
C LEU A 75 4.06 -0.23 7.14
N SER A 76 4.27 -1.46 7.56
CA SER A 76 4.55 -2.58 6.66
C SER A 76 3.80 -3.83 7.07
N GLY A 77 3.46 -4.66 6.10
CA GLY A 77 2.76 -5.91 6.33
C GLY A 77 2.53 -6.67 5.04
N SER A 78 1.61 -7.62 5.09
CA SER A 78 1.16 -8.39 3.94
C SER A 78 -0.34 -8.52 3.99
N TRP A 79 -1.00 -8.41 2.84
CA TRP A 79 -2.38 -8.81 2.71
C TRP A 79 -2.53 -10.33 2.78
N ASN A 80 -3.73 -10.77 3.15
CA ASN A 80 -4.09 -12.19 3.25
C ASN A 80 -4.01 -12.90 1.89
N ALA A 81 -4.24 -14.22 1.89
CA ALA A 81 -4.08 -15.10 0.74
C ALA A 81 -4.67 -14.53 -0.56
N LEU A 82 -3.91 -14.67 -1.65
CA LEU A 82 -4.31 -14.24 -2.98
C LEU A 82 -5.32 -15.24 -3.56
N PRO A 83 -6.50 -14.78 -4.02
CA PRO A 83 -7.41 -15.64 -4.77
C PRO A 83 -6.72 -16.27 -5.98
N SER A 84 -7.10 -17.48 -6.37
CA SER A 84 -6.49 -18.19 -7.51
C SER A 84 -6.64 -17.45 -8.85
N LYS A 85 -7.61 -16.54 -8.97
CA LYS A 85 -7.84 -15.70 -10.15
C LYS A 85 -7.16 -14.32 -10.06
N ALA A 86 -6.40 -14.04 -9.00
CA ALA A 86 -5.72 -12.76 -8.84
C ALA A 86 -4.72 -12.54 -9.97
N TYR A 87 -4.77 -11.34 -10.55
CA TYR A 87 -3.90 -10.92 -11.65
C TYR A 87 -3.14 -9.64 -11.31
N ALA A 88 -3.80 -8.69 -10.65
CA ALA A 88 -3.19 -7.44 -10.23
C ALA A 88 -3.59 -7.07 -8.81
N ILE A 89 -2.65 -6.44 -8.10
CA ILE A 89 -2.83 -5.91 -6.76
C ILE A 89 -2.56 -4.41 -6.85
N TYR A 90 -3.51 -3.60 -6.39
CA TYR A 90 -3.40 -2.15 -6.33
C TYR A 90 -3.35 -1.68 -4.88
N GLY A 91 -2.43 -0.77 -4.58
CA GLY A 91 -2.23 -0.21 -3.25
C GLY A 91 -2.36 1.30 -3.24
N ALA A 92 -3.09 1.80 -2.26
CA ALA A 92 -3.15 3.21 -1.91
C ALA A 92 -2.45 3.38 -0.56
N HIS A 93 -1.34 4.12 -0.56
CA HIS A 93 -0.49 4.35 0.60
C HIS A 93 -0.65 5.80 1.05
N GLY A 94 -0.96 6.05 2.31
CA GLY A 94 -1.31 7.39 2.78
C GLY A 94 -0.62 7.83 4.05
N VAL A 95 -0.63 9.15 4.27
CA VAL A 95 -0.44 9.80 5.57
C VAL A 95 -1.61 10.75 5.81
N GLN A 96 -2.30 10.63 6.95
CA GLN A 96 -3.51 11.39 7.25
C GLN A 96 -3.82 11.49 8.75
N GLY A 97 -4.71 12.41 9.12
CA GLY A 97 -5.21 12.55 10.50
C GLY A 97 -4.22 13.22 11.47
N GLY A 98 -3.26 13.98 10.94
CA GLY A 98 -2.48 14.94 11.70
C GLY A 98 -3.27 16.23 11.95
N ASN A 99 -2.72 17.11 12.79
CA ASN A 99 -3.40 18.32 13.24
C ASN A 99 -3.10 19.55 12.36
N THR A 100 -1.99 19.52 11.62
CA THR A 100 -1.42 20.71 10.97
C THR A 100 -1.36 20.58 9.46
N TYR A 101 -0.98 19.40 8.95
CA TYR A 101 -0.71 19.20 7.53
C TYR A 101 -1.79 18.35 6.86
N GLY A 102 -2.06 18.64 5.59
CA GLY A 102 -3.06 17.93 4.79
C GLY A 102 -2.65 16.49 4.48
N ALA A 103 -3.64 15.63 4.29
CA ALA A 103 -3.43 14.24 3.89
C ALA A 103 -2.76 14.13 2.51
N LYS A 104 -1.95 13.09 2.34
CA LYS A 104 -1.31 12.74 1.05
C LYS A 104 -1.37 11.24 0.82
N ALA A 105 -1.41 10.86 -0.45
CA ALA A 105 -1.38 9.46 -0.86
C ALA A 105 -0.53 9.25 -2.11
N VAL A 106 0.02 8.05 -2.23
CA VAL A 106 0.64 7.52 -3.44
C VAL A 106 0.04 6.17 -3.78
N TYR A 107 0.01 5.86 -5.07
CA TYR A 107 -0.59 4.62 -5.57
C TYR A 107 0.47 3.74 -6.19
N THR A 108 0.37 2.45 -5.92
CA THR A 108 1.25 1.41 -6.47
C THR A 108 0.42 0.28 -7.04
N TYR A 109 1.01 -0.51 -7.93
CA TYR A 109 0.38 -1.74 -8.41
C TYR A 109 1.43 -2.80 -8.75
N THR A 110 1.07 -4.06 -8.63
CA THR A 110 1.93 -5.18 -9.03
C THR A 110 1.09 -6.30 -9.66
N HIS A 111 1.68 -7.01 -10.61
CA HIS A 111 1.06 -8.18 -11.21
C HIS A 111 1.38 -9.43 -10.39
N VAL A 112 0.43 -10.36 -10.33
CA VAL A 112 0.48 -11.58 -9.51
C VAL A 112 0.75 -12.79 -10.35
#